data_AF-A0A4V0Y8U5-F1
#
_entry.id   AF-A0A4V0Y8U5-F1
#
_cell.length_a   1.000
_cell.length_b   1.000
_cell.length_c   1.000
_cell.angle_alpha   90.00
_cell.angle_beta   90.00
_cell.angle_gamma   90.00
#
_symmetry.space_group_name_H-M   'P 1'
#
loop_
_entity.id
_entity.type
_entity.pdbx_description
1 polymer ?
#
loop_
_entity_poly.entity_id
_entity_poly.type
_entity_poly.pdbx_seq_one_letter_code
_entity_poly.pdbx_strand_id
1 'polypeptide(L)'
;FSYYYQSRYIYYICWFGKVKGGGASDMSDSAAKVAGRPMKYPYTFAAKIAQFPFKFYVNNCWLFRYYLIAVAVSTPVFYKIGKLSYSPENVRVWEEKRRKMFTPGGHH
;
A
#
# COMPACT_ATOMS: atom_id res chain seq x y z
N PHE A 1 39.96 -29.61 -59.39
CA PHE A 1 39.05 -29.88 -60.52
C PHE A 1 38.03 -30.93 -60.06
N SER A 2 36.71 -30.76 -60.02
CA SER A 2 35.83 -29.59 -60.01
C SER A 2 34.39 -30.02 -59.65
N TYR A 3 34.17 -31.14 -58.93
CA TYR A 3 32.81 -31.72 -58.83
C TYR A 3 32.36 -32.25 -57.45
N TYR A 4 33.20 -32.19 -56.41
CA TYR A 4 32.79 -32.54 -55.03
C TYR A 4 32.52 -31.33 -54.12
N TYR A 5 32.55 -30.11 -54.67
CA TYR A 5 32.30 -28.86 -53.93
C TYR A 5 30.86 -28.35 -54.04
N GLN A 6 29.97 -29.09 -54.71
CA GLN A 6 28.59 -28.66 -54.98
C GLN A 6 27.56 -29.28 -54.00
N SER A 7 27.89 -30.38 -53.30
CA SER A 7 26.95 -31.06 -52.39
C SER A 7 26.90 -30.52 -50.95
N ARG A 8 27.81 -29.62 -50.54
CA ARG A 8 27.77 -29.05 -49.17
C ARG A 8 26.93 -27.78 -49.04
N TYR A 9 26.65 -27.05 -50.13
CA TYR A 9 25.87 -25.81 -50.06
C TYR A 9 24.36 -26.02 -49.89
N ILE A 10 23.83 -27.22 -50.20
CA ILE A 10 22.42 -27.53 -49.98
C ILE A 10 22.10 -27.80 -48.50
N TYR A 11 23.07 -28.26 -47.70
CA TYR A 11 22.86 -28.53 -46.27
C TYR A 11 22.97 -27.29 -45.38
N TYR A 12 23.58 -26.19 -45.86
CA TYR A 12 23.60 -24.92 -45.11
C TYR A 12 22.33 -24.07 -45.27
N ILE A 13 21.46 -24.41 -46.22
CA ILE A 13 20.14 -23.74 -46.38
C ILE A 13 19.07 -24.40 -45.48
N CYS A 14 19.32 -25.60 -44.95
CA CYS A 14 18.44 -26.29 -44.00
C CYS A 14 18.76 -25.98 -42.53
N TRP A 15 19.63 -24.99 -42.26
CA TRP A 15 19.88 -24.43 -40.92
C TRP A 15 19.36 -22.99 -40.79
N PHE A 16 18.38 -22.61 -41.61
CA PHE A 16 17.50 -21.46 -41.37
C PHE A 16 16.04 -21.90 -41.20
N GLY A 17 15.85 -23.14 -40.74
CA GLY A 17 14.55 -23.70 -40.41
C GLY A 17 14.19 -23.44 -38.95
N LYS A 18 13.33 -22.44 -38.73
CA LYS A 18 12.41 -22.36 -37.58
C LYS A 18 12.95 -21.67 -36.32
N VAL A 19 13.38 -20.42 -36.46
CA VAL A 19 13.11 -19.41 -35.42
C VAL A 19 11.60 -19.25 -35.36
N LYS A 20 10.92 -19.93 -34.43
CA LYS A 20 9.58 -19.50 -34.02
C LYS A 20 9.76 -18.11 -33.44
N GLY A 21 9.26 -17.11 -34.16
CA GLY A 21 9.23 -15.73 -33.69
C GLY A 21 8.61 -15.68 -32.31
N GLY A 22 9.42 -15.37 -31.30
CA GLY A 22 8.94 -14.65 -30.13
C GLY A 22 8.56 -13.27 -30.64
N GLY A 23 7.27 -12.97 -30.66
CA GLY A 23 6.77 -11.69 -31.11
C GLY A 23 7.29 -10.58 -30.19
N ALA A 24 7.40 -9.36 -30.70
CA ALA A 24 7.75 -8.19 -29.89
C ALA A 24 6.84 -8.01 -28.64
N SER A 25 5.66 -8.63 -28.64
CA SER A 25 4.75 -8.75 -27.48
C SER A 25 5.36 -9.49 -26.29
N ASP A 26 6.12 -10.57 -26.51
CA ASP A 26 6.67 -11.41 -25.43
C ASP A 26 7.80 -10.69 -24.66
N MET A 27 8.57 -9.84 -25.36
CA MET A 27 9.55 -8.95 -24.73
C MET A 27 8.87 -7.78 -23.98
N SER A 28 7.74 -7.29 -24.48
CA SER A 28 6.91 -6.28 -23.79
C SER A 28 6.33 -6.84 -22.49
N ASP A 29 5.80 -8.07 -22.51
CA ASP A 29 5.21 -8.72 -21.33
C ASP A 29 6.26 -9.12 -20.29
N SER A 30 7.46 -9.50 -20.73
CA SER A 30 8.60 -9.75 -19.84
C SER A 30 9.19 -8.45 -19.29
N ALA A 31 9.26 -7.37 -20.09
CA ALA A 31 9.66 -6.04 -19.63
C ALA A 31 8.65 -5.45 -18.63
N ALA A 32 7.34 -5.68 -18.83
CA ALA A 32 6.30 -5.30 -17.88
C ALA A 32 6.40 -6.11 -16.56
N LYS A 33 6.76 -7.40 -16.62
CA LYS A 33 7.04 -8.21 -15.42
C LYS A 33 8.33 -7.80 -14.71
N VAL A 34 9.36 -7.36 -15.45
CA VAL A 34 10.61 -6.83 -14.89
C VAL A 34 10.40 -5.44 -14.27
N ALA A 35 9.56 -4.59 -14.88
CA ALA A 35 9.12 -3.31 -14.31
C ALA A 35 8.21 -3.46 -13.07
N GLY A 36 7.62 -4.64 -12.87
CA GLY A 36 6.73 -4.94 -11.75
C GLY A 36 7.41 -5.45 -10.48
N ARG A 37 8.74 -5.65 -10.47
CA ARG A 37 9.42 -6.14 -9.27
C ARG A 37 9.72 -4.99 -8.31
N PRO A 38 9.14 -4.98 -7.09
CA PRO A 38 9.45 -3.94 -6.11
C PRO A 38 10.94 -3.89 -5.80
N MET A 39 11.51 -2.69 -5.77
CA MET A 39 12.91 -2.43 -5.42
C MET A 39 13.22 -2.93 -4.01
N LYS A 40 14.35 -3.64 -3.79
CA LYS A 40 14.67 -4.25 -2.48
C LYS A 40 14.72 -3.24 -1.32
N TYR A 41 15.23 -2.03 -1.57
CA TYR A 41 15.31 -0.96 -0.58
C TYR A 41 14.70 0.33 -1.13
N PRO A 42 13.39 0.54 -0.96
CA PRO A 42 12.72 1.75 -1.41
C PRO A 42 13.21 2.97 -0.65
N TYR A 43 13.68 3.98 -1.39
CA TYR A 43 14.16 5.25 -0.84
C TYR A 43 13.03 6.24 -0.56
N THR A 44 11.84 6.01 -1.13
CA THR A 44 10.66 6.84 -0.89
C THR A 44 9.70 6.15 0.08
N PHE A 45 9.05 6.95 0.91
CA PHE A 45 8.10 6.45 1.91
C PHE A 45 6.91 5.74 1.26
N ALA A 46 6.41 6.25 0.13
CA ALA A 46 5.35 5.61 -0.64
C ALA A 46 5.74 4.21 -1.12
N ALA A 47 6.98 4.03 -1.59
CA ALA A 47 7.45 2.71 -2.04
C ALA A 47 7.68 1.75 -0.86
N LYS A 48 8.02 2.24 0.34
CA LYS A 48 8.06 1.43 1.58
C LYS A 48 6.68 0.90 1.95
N ILE A 49 5.65 1.74 1.84
CA ILE A 49 4.26 1.35 2.09
C ILE A 49 3.82 0.32 1.06
N ALA A 50 4.03 0.57 -0.24
CA ALA A 50 3.60 -0.36 -1.30
C ALA A 50 4.21 -1.77 -1.17
N GLN A 51 5.40 -1.86 -0.58
CA GLN A 51 6.10 -3.13 -0.34
C GLN A 51 5.78 -3.77 1.02
N PHE A 52 5.10 -3.06 1.91
CA PHE A 52 4.76 -3.59 3.22
C PHE A 52 3.69 -4.69 3.06
N PRO A 53 3.90 -5.90 3.61
CA PRO A 53 2.98 -7.01 3.42
C PRO A 53 1.75 -6.88 4.32
N PHE A 54 0.88 -5.88 4.05
CA PHE A 54 -0.32 -5.59 4.83
C PHE A 54 -1.21 -6.82 5.04
N LYS A 55 -1.41 -7.61 3.98
CA LYS A 55 -2.22 -8.84 4.03
C LYS A 55 -1.65 -9.87 5.01
N PHE A 56 -0.33 -9.94 5.17
CA PHE A 56 0.28 -10.86 6.14
C PHE A 56 0.01 -10.42 7.58
N TYR A 57 0.19 -9.13 7.88
CA TYR A 57 -0.05 -8.61 9.24
C TYR A 57 -1.51 -8.68 9.67
N VAL A 58 -2.45 -8.39 8.78
CA VAL A 58 -3.89 -8.45 9.11
C VAL A 58 -4.34 -9.88 9.42
N ASN A 59 -3.78 -10.89 8.75
CA ASN A 59 -4.19 -12.28 8.96
C ASN A 59 -3.46 -12.96 10.13
N ASN A 60 -2.16 -12.71 10.31
CA ASN A 60 -1.34 -13.42 11.29
C ASN A 60 -1.29 -12.74 12.66
N CYS A 61 -1.40 -11.41 12.73
CA CYS A 61 -1.35 -10.71 14.00
C CYS A 61 -2.76 -10.53 14.54
N TRP A 62 -3.06 -11.14 15.70
CA TRP A 62 -4.33 -10.89 16.38
C TRP A 62 -4.53 -9.40 16.64
N LEU A 63 -3.44 -8.68 16.97
CA LEU A 63 -3.49 -7.31 17.45
C LEU A 63 -4.16 -6.40 16.41
N PHE A 64 -3.79 -6.50 15.14
CA PHE A 64 -4.38 -5.66 14.10
C PHE A 64 -5.88 -5.94 13.91
N ARG A 65 -6.32 -7.19 14.05
CA ARG A 65 -7.74 -7.55 13.95
C ARG A 65 -8.55 -6.92 15.07
N TYR A 66 -8.12 -7.14 16.32
CA TYR A 66 -8.84 -6.61 17.48
C TYR A 66 -8.69 -5.10 17.64
N TYR A 67 -7.56 -4.51 17.21
CA TYR A 67 -7.36 -3.07 17.26
C TYR A 67 -8.35 -2.33 16.34
N LEU A 68 -8.52 -2.78 15.10
CA LEU A 68 -9.47 -2.17 14.17
C LEU A 68 -10.92 -2.31 14.68
N ILE A 69 -11.27 -3.46 15.24
CA ILE A 69 -12.58 -3.69 15.84
C ILE A 69 -12.78 -2.79 17.07
N ALA A 70 -11.80 -2.72 17.96
CA ALA A 70 -11.86 -1.89 19.17
C ALA A 70 -12.00 -0.40 18.81
N VAL A 71 -11.24 0.10 17.84
CA VAL A 71 -11.39 1.48 17.34
C VAL A 71 -12.79 1.68 16.79
N ALA A 72 -13.26 0.80 15.90
CA ALA A 72 -14.59 0.90 15.31
C ALA A 72 -15.74 0.90 16.34
N VAL A 73 -15.64 0.10 17.40
CA VAL A 73 -16.64 0.05 18.49
C VAL A 73 -16.50 1.26 19.43
N SER A 74 -15.28 1.69 19.72
CA SER A 74 -15.04 2.81 20.63
C SER A 74 -15.42 4.17 20.04
N THR A 75 -15.23 4.37 18.72
CA THR A 75 -15.56 5.64 18.03
C THR A 75 -17.01 6.11 18.28
N PRO A 76 -18.07 5.30 18.08
CA PRO A 76 -19.44 5.75 18.35
C PRO A 76 -19.71 5.97 19.84
N VAL A 77 -19.09 5.20 20.73
CA VAL A 77 -19.22 5.39 22.18
C VAL A 77 -18.67 6.76 22.58
N PHE A 78 -17.46 7.08 22.14
CA PHE A 78 -16.85 8.38 22.42
C PHE A 78 -17.59 9.54 21.74
N TYR A 79 -18.13 9.34 20.54
CA TYR A 79 -18.96 10.36 19.87
C TYR A 79 -20.21 10.72 20.69
N LYS A 80 -20.88 9.71 21.27
CA LYS A 80 -22.05 9.94 22.12
C LYS A 80 -21.69 10.64 23.43
N ILE A 81 -20.61 10.22 24.08
CA ILE A 81 -20.10 10.87 25.30
C ILE A 81 -19.73 12.33 25.02
N GLY A 82 -19.02 12.59 23.91
CA GLY A 82 -18.68 13.95 23.49
C GLY A 82 -19.93 14.82 23.31
N LYS A 83 -20.96 14.32 22.64
CA LYS A 83 -22.22 15.05 22.42
C LYS A 83 -22.92 15.40 23.74
N LEU A 84 -22.88 14.51 24.74
CA LEU A 84 -23.45 14.75 26.07
C LEU A 84 -22.65 15.82 26.82
N SER A 85 -21.32 15.77 26.75
CA SER A 85 -20.44 16.76 27.37
C SER A 85 -20.62 18.16 26.78
N TYR A 86 -20.88 18.27 25.47
CA TYR A 86 -21.16 19.54 24.78
C TYR A 86 -22.64 19.99 24.81
N SER A 87 -23.46 19.40 25.68
CA SER A 87 -24.83 19.90 25.88
C SER A 87 -24.81 21.38 26.30
N PRO A 88 -25.76 22.20 25.81
CA PRO A 88 -25.74 23.66 26.03
C PRO A 88 -25.80 24.02 27.52
N GLU A 89 -26.44 23.18 28.33
CA GLU A 89 -26.48 23.31 29.79
C GLU A 89 -25.08 23.11 30.42
N ASN A 90 -24.37 22.03 30.07
CA ASN A 90 -23.02 21.78 30.58
C ASN A 90 -22.02 22.86 30.16
N VAL A 91 -22.14 23.37 28.93
CA VAL A 91 -21.29 24.46 28.44
C VAL A 91 -21.52 25.73 29.25
N ARG A 92 -22.78 26.07 29.56
CA ARG A 92 -23.12 27.25 30.38
C ARG A 92 -22.61 27.13 31.81
N VAL A 93 -22.76 25.95 32.44
CA VAL A 93 -22.22 25.68 33.77
C VAL A 93 -20.69 25.81 33.79
N TRP A 94 -20.01 25.29 32.77
CA TRP A 94 -18.56 25.43 32.65
C TRP A 94 -18.11 26.86 32.38
N GLU A 95 -18.85 27.61 31.57
CA GLU A 95 -18.59 29.03 31.34
C GLU A 95 -18.75 29.85 32.63
N GLU A 96 -19.78 29.58 33.43
CA GLU A 96 -19.98 30.21 34.73
C GLU A 96 -18.85 29.88 35.72
N LYS A 97 -18.43 28.60 35.79
CA LYS A 97 -17.27 28.18 36.60
C LYS A 97 -16.00 28.90 36.16
N ARG A 98 -15.74 28.97 34.85
CA ARG A 98 -14.57 29.71 34.31
C ARG A 98 -14.66 31.19 34.63
N ARG A 99 -15.82 31.82 34.49
CA ARG A 99 -16.02 33.24 34.84
C ARG A 99 -15.69 33.52 36.30
N LYS A 100 -16.09 32.64 37.23
CA LYS A 100 -15.77 32.73 38.66
C LYS A 100 -14.28 32.50 38.97
N MET A 101 -13.59 31.64 38.21
CA MET A 101 -12.16 31.38 38.36
C MET A 101 -11.26 32.48 37.77
N PHE A 102 -11.69 33.14 36.68
CA PHE A 102 -10.92 34.15 35.98
C PHE A 102 -11.22 35.60 36.41
N THR A 103 -12.19 35.82 37.30
CA THR A 103 -12.35 37.14 37.95
C THR A 103 -11.14 37.43 38.84
N PRO A 104 -10.48 38.61 38.71
CA PRO A 104 -9.26 38.99 39.43
C PRO A 104 -9.44 39.24 40.95
N GLY A 105 -10.35 38.53 41.60
CA GLY A 105 -10.60 38.53 43.05
C GLY A 105 -11.17 37.22 43.59
N GLY A 106 -11.13 36.13 42.80
CA GLY A 106 -11.56 34.81 43.24
C GLY A 106 -10.50 34.16 44.13
N HIS A 107 -10.82 34.04 45.42
CA HIS A 107 -9.97 33.47 46.48
C HIS A 107 -9.20 32.20 46.06
N HIS A 108 -7.88 32.28 46.19
CA HIS A 108 -7.08 31.18 46.72
C HIS A 108 -7.24 31.16 48.24
#